data_AF-A0A2I1YEL8-F1
#
_entry.id   AF-A0A2I1YEL8-F1
#
_cell.length_a   1.000
_cell.length_b   1.000
_cell.length_c   1.000
_cell.angle_alpha   90.00
_cell.angle_beta   90.00
_cell.angle_gamma   90.00
#
_symmetry.space_group_name_H-M   'P 1'
#
loop_
_entity.id
_entity.type
_entity.pdbx_description
1 polymer ?
#
loop_
_entity_poly.entity_id
_entity_poly.type
_entity_poly.pdbx_seq_one_letter_code
_entity_poly.pdbx_strand_id
1 'polypeptide(L)'
;MFYLIVAILIVSYYFFMAPKTIRSTLNMIGMVGAVALLLVLAAMSFVKIMQSPPEIFLGLAMVALGFFAIRDVYRLPSKKDEKKHYSKKS
;
A
#
# COMPACT_ATOMS: atom_id res chain seq x y z
N MET A 1 3.05 -42.14 -2.59
CA MET A 1 1.84 -41.90 -1.76
C MET A 1 2.19 -41.78 -0.29
N PHE A 2 2.71 -42.83 0.34
CA PHE A 2 3.07 -42.83 1.77
C PHE A 2 4.07 -41.73 2.17
N TYR A 3 5.16 -41.55 1.42
CA TYR A 3 6.19 -40.54 1.74
C TYR A 3 5.69 -39.09 1.72
N LEU A 4 4.71 -38.76 0.87
CA LEU A 4 4.10 -37.42 0.84
C LEU A 4 3.27 -37.17 2.10
N ILE A 5 2.53 -38.18 2.56
CA ILE A 5 1.76 -38.14 3.79
C ILE A 5 2.70 -37.95 4.98
N VAL A 6 3.79 -38.72 5.04
CA VAL A 6 4.82 -38.60 6.09
C VAL A 6 5.48 -37.22 6.08
N ALA A 7 5.83 -36.69 4.91
CA ALA A 7 6.41 -35.35 4.80
C ALA A 7 5.46 -34.26 5.30
N ILE A 8 4.17 -34.32 4.94
CA ILE A 8 3.14 -33.38 5.41
C ILE A 8 2.92 -33.51 6.93
N LEU A 9 2.94 -34.72 7.46
CA LEU A 9 2.86 -34.96 8.91
C LEU A 9 4.05 -34.34 9.66
N ILE A 10 5.27 -34.44 9.13
CA ILE A 10 6.47 -33.87 9.75
C ILE A 10 6.42 -32.34 9.71
N VAL A 11 6.05 -31.76 8.56
CA VAL A 11 5.92 -30.30 8.41
C VAL A 11 4.84 -29.74 9.32
N SER A 12 3.67 -30.36 9.36
CA SER A 12 2.57 -29.93 10.25
C SER A 12 2.94 -30.09 11.72
N TYR A 13 3.62 -31.17 12.12
CA TYR A 13 4.13 -31.34 13.49
C TYR A 13 5.09 -30.21 13.89
N TYR A 14 6.02 -29.82 13.02
CA TYR A 14 6.92 -28.69 13.29
C TYR A 14 6.20 -27.35 13.34
N PHE A 15 5.17 -27.13 12.52
CA PHE A 15 4.39 -25.88 12.54
C PHE A 15 3.52 -25.76 13.80
N PHE A 16 2.86 -26.86 14.21
CA PHE A 16 1.88 -26.85 15.29
C PHE A 16 2.41 -27.25 16.66
N MET A 17 3.51 -28.01 16.75
CA MET A 17 3.97 -28.64 17.99
C MET A 17 5.47 -28.48 18.26
N ALA A 18 6.18 -27.61 17.51
CA ALA A 18 7.58 -27.35 17.79
C ALA A 18 7.81 -26.83 19.22
N PRO A 19 8.91 -27.24 19.89
CA PRO A 19 9.28 -26.73 21.21
C PRO A 19 9.55 -25.22 21.15
N LYS A 20 9.33 -24.52 22.27
CA LYS A 20 9.37 -23.03 22.31
C LYS A 20 10.65 -22.43 21.74
N THR A 21 11.78 -23.09 21.94
CA THR A 21 13.09 -22.70 21.40
C THR A 21 13.13 -22.68 19.87
N ILE A 22 12.54 -23.69 19.21
CA ILE A 22 12.53 -23.80 17.75
C ILE A 22 11.45 -22.89 17.14
N ARG A 23 10.30 -22.72 17.81
CA ARG A 23 9.25 -21.81 17.34
C ARG A 23 9.73 -20.37 17.24
N SER A 24 10.55 -19.90 18.18
CA SER A 24 11.09 -18.54 18.11
C SER A 24 11.95 -18.34 16.86
N THR A 25 12.79 -19.32 16.55
CA THR A 25 13.65 -19.30 15.35
C THR A 25 12.82 -19.44 14.07
N LEU A 26 11.84 -20.35 14.02
CA LEU A 26 10.94 -20.51 12.86
C LEU A 26 10.11 -19.25 12.60
N ASN A 27 9.60 -18.60 13.65
CA ASN A 27 8.85 -17.37 13.51
C ASN A 27 9.74 -16.22 13.03
N MET A 28 10.98 -16.14 13.52
CA MET A 28 11.96 -15.15 13.07
C MET A 28 12.33 -15.38 11.59
N ILE A 29 12.61 -16.61 11.18
CA ILE A 29 12.88 -16.96 9.78
C ILE A 29 11.66 -16.67 8.90
N GLY A 30 10.46 -17.02 9.36
CA GLY A 30 9.21 -16.74 8.65
C GLY A 30 8.96 -15.24 8.49
N MET A 31 9.20 -14.45 9.54
CA MET A 31 9.07 -12.99 9.49
C MET A 31 10.12 -12.37 8.55
N VAL A 32 11.38 -12.78 8.64
CA VAL A 32 12.44 -12.30 7.73
C VAL A 32 12.14 -12.69 6.29
N GLY A 33 11.68 -13.91 6.05
CA GLY A 33 11.26 -14.38 4.73
C GLY A 33 10.07 -13.59 4.18
N ALA A 34 9.06 -13.31 5.01
CA ALA A 34 7.93 -12.48 4.64
C ALA A 34 8.35 -11.04 4.30
N VAL A 35 9.22 -10.44 5.11
CA VAL A 35 9.75 -9.09 4.86
C VAL A 35 10.58 -9.05 3.58
N ALA A 36 11.44 -10.06 3.35
CA ALA A 36 12.23 -10.16 2.13
C ALA A 36 11.33 -10.31 0.88
N LEU A 37 10.29 -11.15 0.95
CA LEU A 37 9.30 -11.26 -0.12
C LEU A 37 8.62 -9.92 -0.38
N LEU A 38 8.12 -9.24 0.66
CA LEU A 38 7.49 -7.94 0.50
C LEU A 38 8.42 -6.91 -0.15
N LEU A 39 9.70 -6.89 0.25
CA LEU A 39 10.71 -6.01 -0.35
C LEU A 39 10.93 -6.32 -1.84
N VAL A 40 11.06 -7.60 -2.20
CA VAL A 40 11.25 -8.00 -3.60
C VAL A 40 10.01 -7.66 -4.44
N LEU A 41 8.80 -7.93 -3.92
CA LEU A 41 7.56 -7.55 -4.58
C LEU A 41 7.46 -6.02 -4.76
N ALA A 42 7.81 -5.25 -3.73
CA ALA A 42 7.80 -3.79 -3.80
C ALA A 42 8.80 -3.26 -4.84
N ALA A 43 10.02 -3.80 -4.86
CA ALA A 43 11.04 -3.44 -5.85
C ALA A 43 10.60 -3.82 -7.28
N MET A 44 10.08 -5.03 -7.48
CA MET A 44 9.54 -5.45 -8.78
C MET A 44 8.36 -4.59 -9.21
N SER A 45 7.45 -4.26 -8.30
CA SER A 45 6.31 -3.38 -8.58
C SER A 45 6.77 -1.99 -9.00
N PHE A 46 7.76 -1.41 -8.31
CA PHE A 46 8.31 -0.12 -8.67
C PHE A 46 8.95 -0.12 -10.07
N VAL A 47 9.75 -1.14 -10.39
CA VAL A 47 10.34 -1.29 -11.72
C VAL A 47 9.26 -1.46 -12.79
N LYS A 48 8.21 -2.25 -12.50
CA LYS A 48 7.07 -2.44 -13.41
C LYS A 48 6.26 -1.16 -13.62
N ILE A 49 6.15 -0.31 -12.60
CA ILE A 49 5.52 1.01 -12.72
C ILE A 49 6.37 1.90 -13.63
N MET A 50 7.70 1.95 -13.47
CA MET A 50 8.55 2.75 -14.37
C MET A 50 8.57 2.23 -15.81
N GLN A 51 8.44 0.92 -16.01
CA GLN A 51 8.28 0.31 -17.34
C GLN A 51 6.84 0.39 -17.87
N SER A 52 5.89 0.88 -17.08
CA SER A 52 4.49 0.93 -17.51
C SER A 52 4.30 2.00 -18.60
N PRO A 53 3.33 1.79 -19.51
CA PRO A 53 3.05 2.74 -20.57
C PRO A 53 2.76 4.15 -20.02
N PRO A 54 3.21 5.24 -20.69
CA PRO A 54 3.07 6.62 -20.21
C PRO A 54 1.62 7.03 -19.91
N GLU A 55 0.66 6.35 -20.52
CA GLU A 55 -0.78 6.58 -20.38
C GLU A 55 -1.26 6.42 -18.94
N ILE A 56 -0.66 5.50 -18.16
CA ILE A 56 -1.02 5.31 -16.75
C ILE A 56 -0.57 6.50 -15.90
N PHE A 57 0.63 7.01 -16.15
CA PHE A 57 1.14 8.22 -15.50
C PHE A 57 0.32 9.45 -15.89
N LEU A 58 -0.07 9.56 -17.15
CA LEU A 58 -0.88 10.66 -17.66
C LEU A 58 -2.29 10.64 -17.04
N GLY A 59 -2.89 9.46 -16.93
CA GLY A 59 -4.17 9.26 -16.25
C GLY A 59 -4.11 9.66 -14.77
N LEU A 60 -3.04 9.25 -14.06
CA LEU A 60 -2.84 9.60 -12.66
C LEU A 60 -2.66 11.12 -12.48
N ALA A 61 -1.94 11.78 -13.40
CA ALA A 61 -1.79 13.23 -13.43
C ALA A 61 -3.14 13.93 -13.69
N MET A 62 -3.96 13.44 -14.62
CA MET A 62 -5.30 13.99 -14.86
C MET A 62 -6.21 13.85 -13.63
N VAL A 63 -6.14 12.73 -12.90
CA VAL A 63 -6.90 12.56 -11.66
C VAL A 63 -6.44 13.55 -10.58
N ALA A 64 -5.13 13.76 -10.44
CA ALA A 64 -4.59 14.74 -9.50
C ALA A 64 -5.02 16.18 -9.86
N LEU A 65 -5.00 16.53 -11.15
CA LEU A 65 -5.48 17.82 -11.64
C LEU A 65 -6.97 18.00 -11.43
N GLY A 66 -7.79 16.97 -11.68
CA GLY A 66 -9.22 17.00 -11.41
C GLY A 66 -9.53 17.23 -9.93
N PHE A 67 -8.81 16.54 -9.03
CA PHE A 67 -8.93 16.76 -7.59
C PHE A 67 -8.50 18.18 -7.18
N PHE A 68 -7.43 18.68 -7.79
CA PHE A 68 -6.97 20.05 -7.56
C PHE A 68 -7.99 21.09 -8.03
N ALA A 69 -8.58 20.90 -9.22
CA ALA A 69 -9.62 21.78 -9.75
C ALA A 69 -10.86 21.81 -8.85
N ILE A 70 -11.31 20.65 -8.34
CA ILE A 70 -12.42 20.60 -7.38
C ILE A 70 -12.05 21.36 -6.10
N ARG A 71 -10.84 21.16 -5.56
CA ARG A 71 -10.35 21.86 -4.38
C ARG A 71 -10.28 23.38 -4.60
N ASP A 72 -9.88 23.81 -5.79
CA ASP A 72 -9.79 25.21 -6.17
C ASP A 72 -11.18 25.86 -6.28
N VAL A 73 -12.13 25.16 -6.91
CA VAL A 73 -13.54 25.57 -6.96
C VAL A 73 -14.15 25.66 -5.56
N TYR A 74 -13.82 24.74 -4.65
CA TYR A 74 -14.26 24.81 -3.24
C TYR A 74 -13.66 25.98 -2.47
N ARG A 75 -12.52 26.52 -2.91
CA ARG A 75 -11.85 27.69 -2.31
C ARG A 75 -12.29 29.01 -2.90
N LEU A 76 -13.16 29.02 -3.92
CA LEU A 76 -13.78 30.27 -4.38
C LEU A 76 -14.56 30.91 -3.22
N PRO A 77 -14.26 32.18 -2.88
CA PRO A 77 -15.01 32.88 -1.85
C PRO A 77 -16.45 32.98 -2.32
N SER A 78 -17.34 32.36 -1.56
CA SER A 78 -18.77 32.56 -1.76
C SER A 78 -19.05 34.06 -1.63
N LYS A 79 -19.86 34.60 -2.53
CA LYS A 79 -20.29 36.01 -2.67
C LYS A 79 -20.74 36.71 -1.37
N LYS A 80 -20.81 35.99 -0.25
CA LYS A 80 -21.07 36.49 1.11
C LYS A 80 -19.93 37.34 1.69
N ASP A 81 -18.68 37.12 1.30
CA ASP A 81 -17.54 37.89 1.86
C ASP A 81 -17.38 39.27 1.20
N GLU A 82 -17.88 39.45 -0.03
CA GLU A 82 -17.92 40.75 -0.70
C GLU A 82 -18.84 41.74 0.07
N LYS A 83 -19.96 41.27 0.64
CA LYS A 83 -20.87 42.14 1.40
C LYS A 83 -20.29 42.63 2.73
N LYS A 84 -19.35 41.92 3.35
CA LYS A 84 -18.68 42.40 4.57
C LYS A 84 -17.67 43.51 4.28
N HIS A 85 -17.05 43.50 3.11
CA HIS A 85 -16.05 44.50 2.74
C HIS A 85 -16.65 45.85 2.32
N TYR A 86 -17.90 45.85 1.84
CA TYR A 86 -18.66 47.08 1.56
C TYR A 86 -19.38 47.66 2.79
N SER A 87 -19.75 46.83 3.78
CA SER A 87 -20.42 47.32 4.99
C SER A 87 -19.48 47.95 6.03
N LYS A 88 -18.16 47.72 5.96
CA LYS A 88 -17.16 48.32 6.86
C LYS A 88 -16.65 49.69 6.38
N LYS A 89 -17.08 50.11 5.19
CA LYS A 89 -16.64 51.35 4.53
C LYS A 89 -17.77 52.41 4.45
N SER A 90 -18.93 52.13 5.06
CA SER A 90 -20.06 53.06 5.16
C SER A 90 -20.26 53.53 6.60
#